data_AF-A0A661AZU6-F1
#
_entry.id   AF-A0A661AZU6-F1
#
_cell.length_a   1.000
_cell.length_b   1.000
_cell.length_c   1.000
_cell.angle_alpha   90.00
_cell.angle_beta   90.00
_cell.angle_gamma   90.00
#
_symmetry.space_group_name_H-M   'P 1'
#
loop_
_entity.id
_entity.type
_entity.pdbx_description
1 polymer ?
#
loop_
_entity_poly.entity_id
_entity_poly.type
_entity_poly.pdbx_seq_one_letter_code
_entity_poly.pdbx_strand_id
1 'polypeptide(L)' 'ATIGILPISGPNIVFISMFAQGILPFSVLLTNSIVQDGHGLLPILGFSLDDAARIKVFNLVFGLAVGFTIAAFGG' A
#
# COMPACT_ATOMS: atom_id res chain seq x y z
N ALA A 1 20.25 -3.93 -4.22
CA ALA A 1 19.72 -4.44 -2.94
C ALA A 1 19.20 -3.35 -1.99
N THR A 2 19.56 -2.08 -2.19
CA THR A 2 19.22 -0.97 -1.25
C THR A 2 17.94 -0.20 -1.59
N ILE A 3 17.32 -0.45 -2.75
CA ILE A 3 16.22 0.37 -3.29
C ILE A 3 14.85 -0.02 -2.70
N GLY A 4 14.72 -1.20 -2.07
CA GLY A 4 13.44 -1.69 -1.52
C GLY A 4 13.16 -1.37 -0.04
N ILE A 5 14.13 -0.79 0.68
CA ILE A 5 14.00 -0.49 2.12
C ILE A 5 13.53 0.96 2.35
N LEU A 6 13.61 1.80 1.31
CA LEU A 6 13.12 3.17 1.40
C LEU A 6 11.60 3.19 1.18
N PRO A 7 10.82 3.81 2.08
CA PRO A 7 9.42 4.15 1.85
C PRO A 7 9.34 5.18 0.71
N ILE A 8 9.30 4.68 -0.52
CA ILE A 8 9.20 5.46 -1.77
C ILE A 8 7.88 5.10 -2.43
N SER A 9 7.27 6.06 -3.13
CA SER A 9 6.10 5.85 -3.99
C SER A 9 6.33 4.91 -5.18
N GLY A 10 7.56 4.43 -5.41
CA GLY A 10 7.96 3.61 -6.56
C GLY A 10 7.05 2.39 -6.80
N PRO A 11 6.83 1.51 -5.81
CA PRO A 11 5.91 0.39 -5.96
C PRO A 11 4.47 0.83 -6.31
N ASN A 12 3.97 1.94 -5.77
CA ASN A 12 2.61 2.42 -6.09
C ASN A 12 2.44 2.76 -7.57
N ILE A 13 3.45 3.36 -8.20
CA ILE A 13 3.40 3.73 -9.62
C ILE A 13 3.21 2.49 -10.51
N VAL A 14 3.76 1.33 -10.12
CA VAL A 14 3.57 0.08 -10.85
C VAL A 14 2.10 -0.36 -10.81
N PHE A 15 1.46 -0.31 -9.64
CA PHE A 15 0.03 -0.66 -9.50
C PHE A 15 -0.87 0.29 -10.28
N ILE A 16 -0.59 1.59 -10.24
CA ILE A 16 -1.33 2.60 -11.02
C ILE A 16 -1.19 2.32 -12.51
N SER A 17 0.02 2.02 -12.98
CA SER A 17 0.30 1.74 -14.39
C SER A 17 -0.41 0.46 -14.85
N MET A 18 -0.34 -0.61 -14.05
CA MET A 18 -1.03 -1.87 -14.35
C MET A 18 -2.56 -1.71 -14.35
N PHE A 19 -3.12 -0.91 -13.44
CA PHE A 19 -4.54 -0.57 -13.47
C PHE A 19 -4.92 0.22 -14.72
N ALA A 20 -4.12 1.24 -15.09
CA ALA A 20 -4.36 2.03 -16.29
C ALA A 20 -4.31 1.20 -17.58
N GLN A 21 -3.54 0.12 -17.59
CA GLN A 21 -3.47 -0.86 -18.68
C GLN A 21 -4.60 -1.92 -18.63
N GLY A 22 -5.48 -1.87 -17.64
CA GLY A 22 -6.57 -2.84 -17.45
C GLY A 22 -6.12 -4.20 -16.92
N ILE A 23 -4.89 -4.33 -16.41
CA ILE A 23 -4.32 -5.58 -15.90
C ILE A 23 -4.85 -5.87 -14.48
N LEU A 24 -4.96 -4.83 -13.65
CA LEU A 24 -5.44 -4.95 -12.27
C LEU A 24 -6.87 -4.42 -12.13
N PRO A 25 -7.72 -5.06 -11.31
CA PRO A 25 -9.02 -4.53 -10.94
C PRO A 25 -8.89 -3.36 -9.97
N PHE A 26 -9.96 -2.57 -9.82
CA PHE A 26 -9.97 -1.39 -8.96
C PHE A 26 -9.76 -1.78 -7.48
N SER A 27 -10.35 -2.90 -7.04
CA SER A 27 -10.15 -3.46 -5.71
C SER A 27 -8.68 -3.61 -5.32
N VAL A 28 -7.83 -4.08 -6.25
CA VAL A 28 -6.39 -4.24 -6.02
C VAL A 28 -5.66 -2.91 -5.99
N LEU A 29 -5.99 -1.97 -6.89
CA LEU A 29 -5.42 -0.62 -6.86
C LEU A 29 -5.74 0.10 -5.55
N LEU A 30 -6.98 0.01 -5.09
CA LEU A 30 -7.44 0.65 -3.86
C LEU A 30 -6.76 0.04 -2.64
N THR A 31 -6.66 -1.29 -2.58
CA THR A 31 -5.91 -2.00 -1.54
C THR A 31 -4.49 -1.45 -1.46
N ASN A 32 -3.78 -1.40 -2.59
CA ASN A 32 -2.41 -0.88 -2.64
C ASN A 32 -2.33 0.59 -2.18
N SER A 33 -3.30 1.42 -2.59
CA SER A 33 -3.35 2.84 -2.21
C SER A 33 -3.51 3.06 -0.70
N ILE A 34 -4.22 2.18 -0.01
CA ILE A 34 -4.38 2.22 1.46
C ILE A 34 -3.12 1.70 2.16
N VAL A 35 -2.57 0.58 1.69
CA VAL A 35 -1.41 -0.07 2.32
C VAL A 35 -0.12 0.69 2.09
N GLN A 36 -0.03 1.49 1.03
CA GLN A 36 1.17 2.24 0.67
C GLN A 36 1.27 3.54 1.49
N ASP A 37 2.08 3.51 2.56
CA ASP A 37 2.35 4.67 3.42
C ASP A 37 3.21 5.76 2.75
N GLY A 38 3.88 5.41 1.65
CA GLY A 38 4.78 6.30 0.93
C GLY A 38 5.85 6.92 1.84
N HIS A 39 6.16 8.19 1.61
CA HIS A 39 7.11 8.95 2.44
C HIS A 39 6.58 9.27 3.85
N GLY A 40 5.29 9.02 4.13
CA GLY A 40 4.69 9.30 5.44
C GLY A 40 5.24 8.41 6.57
N LEU A 41 5.74 7.21 6.25
CA LEU A 41 6.35 6.31 7.23
C LEU A 41 7.81 6.67 7.54
N LEU A 42 8.51 7.44 6.67
CA LEU A 42 9.93 7.77 6.82
C LEU A 42 10.26 8.50 8.14
N PRO A 43 9.53 9.55 8.54
CA PRO A 43 9.79 10.24 9.80
C PRO A 43 9.57 9.33 11.02
N ILE A 44 8.55 8.47 10.96
CA ILE A 44 8.21 7.56 12.06
C ILE A 44 9.26 6.46 12.17
N LEU A 45 9.72 5.91 11.04
CA LEU A 45 10.80 4.93 11.00
C LEU A 45 12.10 5.46 11.63
N GLY A 46 12.38 6.76 11.45
CA GLY A 46 13.52 7.44 12.07
C GLY A 46 13.38 7.69 13.59
N PHE A 47 12.15 7.66 14.12
CA PHE A 47 11.86 7.89 15.54
C PHE A 47 11.63 6.58 16.32
N SER A 48 10.84 5.66 15.76
CA SER A 48 10.41 4.40 16.39
C SER A 48 10.06 3.35 15.35
N LEU A 49 10.85 2.27 15.31
CA LEU A 49 10.60 1.12 14.43
C LEU A 49 9.30 0.40 14.81
N ASP A 50 8.99 0.32 16.11
CA ASP A 50 7.78 -0.34 16.61
C ASP A 50 6.52 0.38 16.17
N ASP A 51 6.50 1.72 16.24
CA ASP A 51 5.35 2.50 15.81
C ASP A 51 5.18 2.47 14.29
N ALA A 52 6.28 2.51 13.54
CA ALA A 52 6.26 2.33 12.09
C ALA A 52 5.68 0.95 11.71
N ALA A 53 6.08 -0.11 12.42
CA ALA A 53 5.55 -1.46 12.20
C ALA A 53 4.06 -1.57 12.54
N ARG A 54 3.62 -0.98 13.65
CA ARG A 54 2.20 -0.96 14.06
C ARG A 54 1.31 -0.26 13.03
N ILE A 55 1.74 0.90 12.54
CA ILE A 55 1.02 1.63 11.48
C ILE A 55 0.96 0.78 10.21
N LYS A 56 2.08 0.16 9.83
CA LYS A 56 2.14 -0.69 8.63
C LYS A 56 1.16 -1.85 8.71
N VAL A 57 1.12 -2.54 9.85
CA VAL A 57 0.21 -3.67 10.08
C VAL A 57 -1.24 -3.19 10.06
N PHE A 58 -1.55 -2.06 10.70
CA PHE A 58 -2.89 -1.50 10.69
C PHE A 58 -3.37 -1.19 9.26
N ASN A 59 -2.57 -0.46 8.49
CA ASN A 59 -2.91 -0.11 7.11
C ASN A 59 -3.01 -1.35 6.21
N LEU A 60 -2.15 -2.36 6.41
CA LEU A 60 -2.23 -3.64 5.72
C LEU A 60 -3.57 -4.35 5.97
N VAL A 61 -3.94 -4.52 7.24
CA VAL A 61 -5.18 -5.21 7.61
C VAL A 61 -6.40 -4.43 7.11
N PHE A 62 -6.41 -3.12 7.31
CA PHE A 62 -7.52 -2.27 6.88
C PHE A 62 -7.66 -2.25 5.34
N GLY A 63 -6.55 -2.08 4.62
CA GLY A 63 -6.53 -2.09 3.17
C GLY A 63 -7.01 -3.42 2.58
N LEU A 64 -6.55 -4.55 3.14
CA LEU A 64 -7.02 -5.88 2.73
C LEU A 64 -8.52 -6.05 3.01
N ALA A 65 -9.01 -5.64 4.18
CA ALA A 65 -10.43 -5.76 4.52
C ALA A 65 -11.32 -4.97 3.53
N VAL A 66 -10.95 -3.72 3.23
CA VAL A 66 -11.68 -2.87 2.27
C VAL A 66 -11.57 -3.45 0.86
N GLY A 67 -10.36 -3.85 0.45
CA GLY A 67 -10.07 -4.44 -0.85
C GLY A 67 -10.87 -5.71 -1.13
N PHE A 68 -10.85 -6.66 -0.21
CA PHE A 68 -11.62 -7.90 -0.32
C PHE A 68 -13.13 -7.65 -0.35
N THR A 69 -13.60 -6.69 0.46
CA THR A 69 -15.02 -6.31 0.43
C THR A 69 -15.42 -5.84 -0.96
N ILE A 70 -14.65 -4.92 -1.56
CA ILE A 70 -14.94 -4.39 -2.89
C ILE A 70 -14.80 -5.47 -3.97
N ALA A 71 -13.77 -6.33 -3.89
CA ALA A 71 -13.60 -7.45 -4.79
C ALA A 71 -14.80 -8.42 -4.75
N ALA A 72 -15.36 -8.66 -3.56
CA ALA A 72 -16.54 -9.52 -3.38
C ALA A 72 -17.81 -8.94 -4.03
N PHE A 73 -17.91 -7.62 -4.19
CA PHE A 73 -19.03 -6.94 -4.87
C PHE A 73 -18.76 -6.64 -6.35
N GLY A 74 -17.70 -7.21 -6.93
CA GLY A 74 -17.40 -7.10 -8.37
C GLY A 74 -16.53 -5.90 -8.77
N GLY A 75 -15.73 -5.36 -7.85
CA GLY A 75 -14.75 -4.29 -8.13
C GLY A 75 -13.32 -4.74 -8.37
#